data_AF-A0A7S3DPZ7-F1
#
_entry.id   AF-A0A7S3DPZ7-F1
#
_cell.length_a   1.000
_cell.length_b   1.000
_cell.length_c   1.000
_cell.angle_alpha   90.00
_cell.angle_beta   90.00
_cell.angle_gamma   90.00
#
_symmetry.space_group_name_H-M   'P 1'
#
loop_
_entity.id
_entity.type
_entity.pdbx_description
1 polymer ?
#
loop_
_entity_poly.entity_id
_entity_poly.type
_entity_poly.pdbx_seq_one_letter_code
_entity_poly.pdbx_strand_id
1 'polypeptide(L)'
;YTGDGAGGVMAGQKIREITTFKELGHFLRRAFKIADHRGRQQKRGHVIATIYVYRTDEEFGKTTKLPMAHFVDLGSPTSIDLTKTEGPYSREMASAQTRRNAAIRKTITALGAVLRGCLLRDAGNAVTVSYRESCLTKVLQKS
;
A
#
# COMPACT_ATOMS: atom_id res chain seq x y z
N TYR A 1 12.87 -4.43 21.68
CA TYR A 1 13.56 -4.20 20.40
C TYR A 1 14.39 -5.44 20.10
N THR A 2 13.84 -6.38 19.34
CA THR A 2 14.59 -7.50 18.77
C THR A 2 14.33 -7.45 17.27
N GLY A 3 15.40 -7.21 16.53
CA GLY A 3 15.38 -7.23 15.07
C GLY A 3 15.24 -8.68 14.62
N ASP A 4 14.25 -8.92 13.76
CA ASP A 4 14.23 -10.06 12.85
C ASP A 4 13.37 -9.71 11.63
N GLY A 5 13.86 -10.12 10.46
CA GLY A 5 13.13 -10.11 9.20
C GLY A 5 13.43 -8.92 8.29
N ALA A 6 14.25 -9.18 7.26
CA ALA A 6 14.71 -8.30 6.18
C ALA A 6 13.60 -7.77 5.24
N GLY A 7 12.46 -7.32 5.78
CA GLY A 7 11.38 -6.67 5.06
C GLY A 7 11.36 -5.15 5.27
N GLY A 8 10.90 -4.40 4.28
CA GLY A 8 10.88 -2.93 4.33
C GLY A 8 10.04 -2.39 5.48
N VAL A 9 10.59 -1.47 6.27
CA VAL A 9 9.87 -0.75 7.32
C VAL A 9 9.43 0.61 6.77
N MET A 10 8.13 0.93 6.89
CA MET A 10 7.62 2.25 6.56
C MET A 10 8.01 3.25 7.66
N ALA A 11 9.13 3.96 7.48
CA ALA A 11 9.53 5.04 8.38
C ALA A 11 8.59 6.25 8.25
N GLY A 12 8.31 6.93 9.36
CA GLY A 12 7.55 8.20 9.37
C GLY A 12 6.02 8.07 9.32
N GLN A 13 5.46 6.87 9.45
CA GLN A 13 4.01 6.71 9.60
C GLN A 13 3.54 7.15 10.99
N LYS A 14 2.50 7.99 11.05
CA LYS A 14 1.80 8.29 12.30
C LYS A 14 1.02 7.05 12.74
N ILE A 15 1.51 6.36 13.76
CA ILE A 15 0.77 5.30 14.43
C ILE A 15 -0.28 5.97 15.31
N ARG A 16 -1.54 5.59 15.11
CA ARG A 16 -2.65 6.06 15.94
C ARG A 16 -3.19 4.88 16.72
N GLU A 17 -3.27 5.04 18.02
CA GLU A 17 -3.97 4.09 18.88
C GLU A 17 -5.48 4.19 18.66
N ILE A 18 -6.12 3.03 18.55
CA ILE A 18 -7.55 2.89 18.28
C ILE A 18 -8.07 1.87 19.27
N THR A 19 -8.99 2.28 20.13
CA THR A 19 -9.48 1.44 21.24
C THR A 19 -10.85 0.85 20.94
N THR A 20 -11.55 1.35 19.91
CA THR A 20 -12.88 0.86 19.52
C THR A 20 -13.02 0.59 18.02
N PHE A 21 -13.88 -0.36 17.65
CA PHE A 21 -14.23 -0.62 16.25
C PHE A 21 -14.85 0.60 15.56
N LYS A 22 -15.60 1.43 16.30
CA LYS A 22 -16.21 2.66 15.77
C LYS A 22 -15.13 3.66 15.36
N GLU A 23 -14.10 3.85 16.20
CA GLU A 23 -12.95 4.70 15.87
C GLU A 23 -12.17 4.16 14.67
N LEU A 24 -11.98 2.84 14.58
CA LEU A 24 -11.35 2.20 13.41
C LEU A 24 -12.12 2.53 12.13
N GLY A 25 -13.45 2.35 12.15
CA GLY A 25 -14.31 2.65 11.03
C GLY A 25 -14.24 4.13 10.61
N HIS A 26 -14.29 5.06 11.57
CA HIS A 26 -14.15 6.49 11.28
C HIS A 26 -12.77 6.85 10.71
N PHE A 27 -11.70 6.26 11.25
CA PHE A 27 -10.34 6.49 10.80
C PHE A 27 -10.14 6.01 9.36
N LEU A 28 -10.53 4.77 9.07
CA LEU A 28 -10.47 4.21 7.72
C LEU A 28 -11.34 5.04 6.77
N ARG A 29 -12.60 5.33 7.10
CA ARG A 29 -13.48 6.14 6.25
C ARG A 29 -12.87 7.49 5.91
N ARG A 30 -12.25 8.18 6.87
CA ARG A 30 -11.58 9.47 6.64
C ARG A 30 -10.35 9.30 5.75
N ALA A 31 -9.51 8.30 6.00
CA ALA A 31 -8.32 8.02 5.18
C ALA A 31 -8.69 7.72 3.72
N PHE A 32 -9.67 6.83 3.51
CA PHE A 32 -10.19 6.49 2.19
C PHE A 32 -10.88 7.69 1.52
N LYS A 33 -11.68 8.49 2.24
CA LYS A 33 -12.30 9.72 1.70
C LYS A 33 -11.26 10.76 1.29
N ILE A 34 -10.18 10.94 2.06
CA ILE A 34 -9.06 11.82 1.69
C ILE A 34 -8.36 11.30 0.43
N ALA A 35 -8.26 9.99 0.28
CA ALA A 35 -7.67 9.38 -0.90
C ALA A 35 -8.60 9.43 -2.14
N ASP A 36 -9.92 9.41 -1.93
CA ASP A 36 -10.98 9.36 -2.96
C ASP A 36 -11.65 10.73 -3.21
N HIS A 37 -11.04 11.84 -2.79
CA HIS A 37 -11.69 13.14 -2.86
C HIS A 37 -12.03 13.54 -4.32
N ARG A 38 -13.31 13.46 -4.70
CA ARG A 38 -13.84 13.70 -6.07
C ARG A 38 -13.47 15.07 -6.67
N GLY A 39 -13.17 16.06 -5.83
CA GLY A 39 -12.68 17.37 -6.27
C GLY A 39 -11.19 17.41 -6.68
N ARG A 40 -10.42 16.33 -6.50
CA ARG A 40 -9.10 16.21 -7.11
C ARG A 40 -9.30 15.66 -8.52
N GLN A 41 -8.92 16.42 -9.54
CA GLN A 41 -8.91 15.94 -10.92
C GLN A 41 -7.97 14.74 -11.16
N GLN A 42 -7.15 14.38 -10.18
CA GLN A 42 -6.23 13.23 -10.25
C GLN A 42 -6.76 12.06 -9.41
N LYS A 43 -7.19 10.98 -10.07
CA LYS A 43 -7.50 9.70 -9.40
C LYS A 43 -6.23 9.06 -8.77
N ARG A 44 -6.50 8.18 -7.80
CA ARG A 44 -5.69 7.70 -6.67
C ARG A 44 -4.38 6.96 -7.02
N GLY A 45 -3.41 6.97 -6.09
CA GLY A 45 -2.31 5.99 -6.04
C GLY A 45 -2.73 4.73 -5.28
N HIS A 46 -1.80 3.85 -4.90
CA HIS A 46 -2.09 2.73 -3.99
C HIS A 46 -2.33 3.24 -2.56
N VAL A 47 -3.24 2.63 -1.82
CA VAL A 47 -3.43 2.88 -0.39
C VAL A 47 -3.25 1.60 0.38
N ILE A 48 -2.51 1.70 1.48
CA ILE A 48 -2.23 0.60 2.38
C ILE A 48 -2.66 1.06 3.77
N ALA A 49 -3.56 0.31 4.39
CA ALA A 49 -3.86 0.43 5.81
C ALA A 49 -3.30 -0.80 6.53
N THR A 50 -2.40 -0.57 7.47
CA THR A 50 -1.79 -1.63 8.28
C THR A 50 -2.38 -1.55 9.68
N ILE A 51 -2.98 -2.65 10.12
CA ILE A 51 -3.52 -2.79 11.47
C ILE A 51 -2.56 -3.66 12.27
N TYR A 52 -2.12 -3.13 13.41
CA TYR A 52 -1.39 -3.89 14.41
C TYR A 52 -2.31 -4.08 15.60
N VAL A 53 -2.46 -5.34 16.04
CA VAL A 53 -3.23 -5.66 17.24
C VAL A 53 -2.22 -5.93 18.36
N TYR A 54 -2.39 -5.25 19.48
CA TYR A 54 -1.61 -5.48 20.69
C TYR A 54 -2.53 -6.09 21.74
N ARG A 55 -2.10 -7.20 22.33
CA ARG A 55 -2.80 -7.83 23.45
C ARG A 55 -1.91 -7.72 24.68
N THR A 56 -2.42 -7.04 25.69
CA THR A 56 -1.80 -7.01 27.02
C THR A 56 -2.36 -8.17 27.83
N ASP A 57 -1.47 -9.02 28.33
CA ASP A 57 -1.82 -10.01 29.33
C ASP A 57 -1.79 -9.34 30.70
N GLU A 58 -2.95 -9.23 31.35
CA GLU A 58 -3.11 -8.54 32.64
C GLU A 58 -2.41 -9.29 33.78
N GLU A 59 -2.29 -10.62 33.70
CA GLU A 59 -1.65 -11.43 34.75
C GLU A 59 -0.13 -11.27 34.75
N PHE A 60 0.48 -11.05 33.58
CA PHE A 60 1.93 -11.01 33.41
C PHE A 60 2.48 -9.62 33.01
N GLY A 61 1.61 -8.63 32.84
CA GLY A 61 1.97 -7.28 32.37
C GLY A 61 2.63 -7.27 30.99
N LYS A 62 2.52 -8.36 30.22
CA LYS A 62 3.25 -8.55 28.97
C LYS A 62 2.37 -8.13 27.79
N THR A 63 2.81 -7.12 27.06
CA THR A 63 2.17 -6.74 25.78
C THR A 63 2.76 -7.58 24.65
N THR A 64 1.89 -8.34 23.97
CA THR A 64 2.23 -9.12 22.79
C THR A 64 1.65 -8.48 21.55
N LYS A 65 2.45 -8.43 20.48
CA LYS A 65 2.00 -7.97 19.17
C LYS A 65 1.42 -9.16 18.41
N LEU A 66 0.12 -9.11 18.16
CA LEU A 66 -0.61 -10.12 17.39
C LEU A 66 -0.42 -9.92 15.88
N PRO A 67 -0.82 -10.91 15.05
CA PRO A 67 -0.67 -10.86 13.61
C PRO A 67 -1.22 -9.57 13.01
N MET A 68 -0.45 -9.04 12.06
CA MET A 68 -0.72 -7.80 11.34
C MET A 68 -1.69 -8.06 10.20
N ALA A 69 -2.65 -7.15 9.99
CA ALA A 69 -3.51 -7.17 8.81
C ALA A 69 -3.17 -5.99 7.89
N HIS A 70 -2.94 -6.28 6.61
CA HIS A 70 -2.80 -5.26 5.57
C HIS A 70 -4.05 -5.21 4.70
N PHE A 71 -4.68 -4.04 4.65
CA PHE A 71 -5.71 -3.73 3.67
C PHE A 71 -5.08 -2.90 2.56
N VAL A 72 -4.96 -3.49 1.38
CA VAL A 72 -4.34 -2.85 0.21
C VAL A 72 -5.41 -2.56 -0.82
N ASP A 73 -5.56 -1.28 -1.15
CA ASP A 73 -6.39 -0.82 -2.25
C ASP A 73 -5.47 -0.36 -3.39
N LEU A 74 -5.52 -1.09 -4.50
CA LEU A 74 -4.64 -0.86 -5.64
C LEU A 74 -5.18 0.25 -6.51
N GLY A 75 -4.34 1.26 -6.78
CA GLY A 75 -4.66 2.27 -7.78
C GLY A 75 -4.83 1.63 -9.15
N SER A 76 -5.80 2.12 -9.91
CA SER A 76 -5.99 1.76 -11.32
C SER A 76 -5.44 2.87 -12.22
N PRO A 77 -4.77 2.54 -13.33
CA PRO A 77 -4.51 3.51 -14.37
C PRO A 77 -5.83 4.12 -14.86
N THR A 78 -5.81 5.42 -15.18
CA THR A 78 -6.97 6.08 -15.82
C THR A 78 -6.69 6.41 -17.26
N SER A 79 -7.74 6.47 -18.09
CA SER A 79 -7.64 7.06 -19.42
C SER A 79 -7.22 8.52 -19.31
N ILE A 80 -6.39 8.95 -20.26
CA ILE A 80 -6.02 10.36 -20.46
C ILE A 80 -6.85 10.82 -21.64
N ASP A 81 -7.78 11.72 -21.39
CA ASP A 81 -8.57 12.35 -22.44
C ASP A 81 -7.79 13.53 -23.00
N LEU A 82 -7.00 13.27 -24.05
CA LEU A 82 -6.15 14.27 -24.70
C LEU A 82 -6.97 15.36 -25.43
N THR A 83 -8.26 15.13 -25.64
CA THR A 83 -9.15 16.10 -26.31
C THR A 83 -9.59 17.23 -25.38
N LYS A 84 -9.41 17.07 -24.06
CA LYS A 84 -9.72 18.11 -23.05
C LYS A 84 -8.49 18.90 -22.62
N THR A 85 -7.35 18.65 -23.26
CA THR A 85 -6.06 19.26 -22.90
C THR A 85 -5.63 20.33 -23.90
N GLU A 86 -6.43 21.40 -24.01
CA GLU A 86 -6.02 22.63 -24.69
C GLU A 86 -5.51 23.64 -23.65
N GLY A 87 -4.24 24.05 -23.78
CA GLY A 87 -3.58 25.04 -22.91
C GLY A 87 -2.37 24.48 -22.11
N PRO A 88 -1.46 25.34 -21.64
CA PRO A 88 -0.20 24.93 -21.00
C PRO A 88 -0.40 24.14 -19.69
N TYR A 89 -1.39 24.53 -18.87
CA TYR A 89 -1.78 23.81 -17.65
C TYR A 89 -2.28 22.38 -17.91
N SER A 90 -2.79 22.13 -19.12
CA SER A 90 -3.37 20.85 -19.48
C SER A 90 -2.31 19.81 -19.91
N ARG A 91 -1.20 20.27 -20.50
CA ARG A 91 -0.05 19.42 -20.87
C ARG A 91 0.72 18.93 -19.64
N GLU A 92 0.91 19.79 -18.65
CA GLU A 92 1.54 19.40 -17.38
C GLU A 92 0.71 18.36 -16.63
N MET A 93 -0.61 18.54 -16.60
CA MET A 93 -1.55 17.57 -16.02
C MET A 93 -1.52 16.23 -16.78
N ALA A 94 -1.51 16.24 -18.11
CA ALA A 94 -1.38 15.03 -18.92
C ALA A 94 -0.04 14.30 -18.68
N SER A 95 1.05 15.05 -18.59
CA SER A 95 2.39 14.52 -18.30
C SER A 95 2.46 13.90 -16.90
N ALA A 96 1.93 14.59 -15.89
CA ALA A 96 1.82 14.08 -14.53
C ALA A 96 0.95 12.80 -14.45
N GLN A 97 -0.17 12.76 -15.16
CA GLN A 97 -1.05 11.59 -15.21
C GLN A 97 -0.37 10.40 -15.91
N THR A 98 0.39 10.67 -16.97
CA THR A 98 1.19 9.64 -17.67
C THR A 98 2.24 9.03 -16.74
N ARG A 99 3.02 9.86 -16.04
CA ARG A 99 4.02 9.38 -15.06
C ARG A 99 3.36 8.55 -13.95
N ARG A 100 2.19 9.00 -13.46
CA ARG A 100 1.43 8.29 -12.43
C ARG A 100 0.95 6.92 -12.92
N ASN A 101 0.34 6.85 -14.10
CA ASN A 101 -0.11 5.61 -14.70
C ASN A 101 1.06 4.63 -14.92
N ALA A 102 2.21 5.14 -15.35
CA ALA A 102 3.43 4.33 -15.49
C ALA A 102 3.89 3.78 -14.13
N ALA A 103 3.89 4.59 -13.06
CA ALA A 103 4.26 4.14 -11.72
C ALA A 103 3.29 3.08 -11.16
N ILE A 104 1.98 3.26 -11.38
CA ILE A 104 0.95 2.27 -11.00
C ILE A 104 1.20 0.95 -11.74
N ARG A 105 1.35 0.98 -13.07
CA ARG A 105 1.61 -0.22 -13.88
C ARG A 105 2.89 -0.93 -13.46
N LYS A 106 3.97 -0.18 -13.21
CA LYS A 106 5.24 -0.74 -12.72
C LYS A 106 5.03 -1.47 -11.39
N THR A 107 4.28 -0.87 -10.48
CA THR A 107 4.01 -1.45 -9.16
C THR A 107 3.16 -2.72 -9.25
N ILE A 108 2.11 -2.72 -10.09
CA ILE A 108 1.27 -3.91 -10.32
C ILE A 108 2.07 -5.03 -10.98
N THR A 109 2.94 -4.69 -11.95
CA THR A 109 3.81 -5.68 -12.62
C THR A 109 4.79 -6.32 -11.64
N ALA A 110 5.45 -5.51 -10.81
CA ALA A 110 6.33 -6.01 -9.75
C ALA A 110 5.59 -6.91 -8.76
N LEU A 111 4.36 -6.55 -8.37
CA LEU A 111 3.52 -7.38 -7.51
C LEU A 111 3.18 -8.73 -8.18
N GLY A 112 2.82 -8.72 -9.47
CA GLY A 112 2.56 -9.94 -10.22
C GLY A 112 3.78 -10.86 -10.31
N ALA A 113 4.98 -10.29 -10.50
CA ALA A 113 6.24 -11.05 -10.50
C ALA A 113 6.52 -11.68 -9.13
N VAL A 114 6.28 -10.93 -8.04
CA VAL A 114 6.39 -11.45 -6.66
C VAL A 114 5.43 -12.61 -6.42
N LEU A 115 4.13 -12.43 -6.74
CA LEU A 115 3.12 -13.47 -6.56
C LEU A 115 3.45 -14.74 -7.35
N ARG A 116 3.86 -14.58 -8.61
CA ARG A 116 4.32 -15.71 -9.43
C ARG A 116 5.54 -16.40 -8.81
N GLY A 117 6.52 -15.64 -8.32
CA GLY A 117 7.69 -16.17 -7.64
C GLY A 117 7.33 -16.98 -6.40
N CYS A 118 6.39 -16.49 -5.59
CA CYS A 118 5.86 -17.23 -4.44
C CYS A 118 5.21 -18.56 -4.88
N LEU A 119 4.32 -18.52 -5.86
CA LEU A 119 3.66 -19.73 -6.38
C LEU A 119 4.66 -20.77 -6.92
N LEU A 120 5.68 -20.33 -7.65
CA LEU A 120 6.72 -21.23 -8.16
C LEU A 120 7.54 -21.86 -7.04
N ARG A 121 7.87 -21.08 -6.01
CA ARG A 121 8.58 -21.57 -4.82
C ARG A 121 7.73 -22.58 -4.04
N ASP A 122 6.44 -22.32 -3.88
CA ASP A 122 5.51 -23.23 -3.21
C ASP A 122 5.33 -24.53 -4.02
N ALA A 123 5.47 -24.48 -5.34
CA ALA A 123 5.54 -25.64 -6.22
C ALA A 123 6.91 -26.36 -6.22
N GLY A 124 7.85 -25.97 -5.34
CA GLY A 124 9.14 -26.63 -5.16
C GLY A 124 10.27 -26.12 -6.08
N ASN A 125 10.06 -25.04 -6.83
CA ASN A 125 11.11 -24.46 -7.68
C ASN A 125 12.05 -23.57 -6.86
N ALA A 126 13.36 -23.67 -7.11
CA ALA A 126 14.35 -22.78 -6.51
C ALA A 126 14.29 -21.40 -7.19
N VAL A 127 13.38 -20.54 -6.73
CA VAL A 127 13.16 -19.19 -7.26
C VAL A 127 13.41 -18.14 -6.19
N THR A 128 14.26 -17.15 -6.51
CA THR A 128 14.47 -15.96 -5.67
C THR A 128 13.39 -14.92 -5.97
N VAL A 129 12.59 -14.55 -4.97
CA VAL A 129 11.50 -13.58 -5.11
C VAL A 129 12.01 -12.15 -4.91
N SER A 130 11.85 -11.30 -5.92
CA SER A 130 12.34 -9.91 -5.93
C SER A 130 11.32 -8.92 -5.35
N TYR A 131 11.38 -8.69 -4.02
CA TYR A 131 10.49 -7.72 -3.37
C TYR A 131 10.94 -6.25 -3.53
N ARG A 132 12.14 -6.00 -4.06
CA ARG A 132 12.78 -4.66 -4.04
C ARG A 132 12.38 -3.75 -5.20
N GLU A 133 11.63 -4.24 -6.19
CA GLU A 133 11.30 -3.53 -7.42
C GLU A 133 10.27 -2.41 -7.26
N SER A 134 9.43 -2.49 -6.23
CA SER A 134 8.48 -1.43 -5.88
C SER A 134 8.43 -1.20 -4.37
N CYS A 135 8.03 0.00 -3.94
CA CYS A 135 7.82 0.26 -2.51
C CYS A 135 6.71 -0.62 -1.93
N LEU A 136 5.66 -0.91 -2.72
CA LEU A 136 4.56 -1.78 -2.29
C LEU A 136 5.06 -3.19 -1.97
N THR A 137 5.83 -3.81 -2.87
CA THR A 137 6.36 -5.16 -2.67
C THR A 137 7.34 -5.23 -1.49
N LYS A 138 8.11 -4.16 -1.21
CA LYS A 138 8.96 -4.09 -0.01
C LYS A 138 8.16 -4.11 1.30
N VAL A 139 7.02 -3.42 1.32
CA VAL A 139 6.12 -3.40 2.50
C VAL A 139 5.48 -4.76 2.71
N LEU A 140 5.03 -5.40 1.63
CA LEU A 140 4.36 -6.71 1.68
C LEU A 140 5.30 -7.89 1.89
N GLN A 141 6.63 -7.69 1.90
CA GLN A 141 7.60 -8.76 2.11
C GLN A 141 7.45 -9.45 3.48
N LYS A 142 6.87 -8.77 4.48
CA LYS A 142 6.64 -9.33 5.83
C LYS A 142 5.27 -10.01 5.99
N SER A 143 4.47 -10.08 4.92
CA SER A 143 3.18 -10.77 4.89
C SER A 143 3.39 -12.21 4.47
#